data_AF-A0A352R461-F1
#
_entry.id   AF-A0A352R461-F1
#
_cell.length_a   1.000
_cell.length_b   1.000
_cell.length_c   1.000
_cell.angle_alpha   90.00
_cell.angle_beta   90.00
_cell.angle_gamma   90.00
#
_symmetry.space_group_name_H-M   'P 1'
#
loop_
_entity.id
_entity.type
_entity.pdbx_description
1 polymer ?
#
loop_
_entity_poly.entity_id
_entity_poly.type
_entity_poly.pdbx_seq_one_letter_code
_entity_poly.pdbx_strand_id
1 'polypeptide(L)'
;MKISSKDKTFDKGATMQKLLVVPALGLLLAGCNPADGTVTGVASNDGFSLYCPNVGINDNQCVLSDPENPYANDTVDDVTKWTLSSAASNARDKFYVWSTALAADPSGENQYNVALSLHELYDDNANAAAHSQAKLAYKSALDNFFSGTTGSAGEFVADSDFSFADWSSGSTLNGAYDGDADFPTVFQVQPGWGWGAETSALAMSGFEAGFASKYENLVFKIKGLPTDNVVIKFPGAVNGTDGELSLATATYGTAIPGATGWTQFVIPMSTWGGVTASTEFAIMGGWSNGGTFFRSDIGFTGNTTSGNMVKDSADGFASIYYPQTAGLASVTYVRDLVGANLVEPDGMDNLYDDAAAAETALTGWGFSYDTATNTLTAD
;
A
#
# COMPACT_ATOMS: atom_id res chain seq x y z
N MET A 1 46.26 -34.53 82.28
CA MET A 1 44.94 -35.11 82.60
C MET A 1 44.00 -34.78 81.44
N LYS A 2 43.45 -35.81 80.80
CA LYS A 2 42.58 -35.87 79.60
C LYS A 2 43.10 -35.29 78.26
N ILE A 3 43.50 -36.27 77.44
CA ILE A 3 43.61 -36.30 75.97
C ILE A 3 42.21 -36.57 75.38
N SER A 4 41.88 -35.99 74.21
CA SER A 4 41.10 -36.60 73.10
C SER A 4 41.04 -35.57 71.96
N SER A 5 41.91 -35.60 70.96
CA SER A 5 41.88 -36.41 69.72
C SER A 5 40.58 -36.33 68.92
N LYS A 6 40.65 -35.68 67.76
CA LYS A 6 40.55 -36.35 66.45
C LYS A 6 40.87 -35.38 65.30
N ASP A 7 42.02 -35.64 64.68
CA ASP A 7 42.29 -35.37 63.28
C ASP A 7 41.24 -36.05 62.38
N LYS A 8 40.98 -35.43 61.22
CA LYS A 8 41.08 -36.08 59.90
C LYS A 8 41.02 -35.03 58.77
N THR A 9 42.20 -34.81 58.20
CA THR A 9 42.56 -34.58 56.79
C THR A 9 41.64 -35.28 55.74
N PHE A 10 41.63 -35.04 54.42
CA PHE A 10 42.62 -34.67 53.38
C PHE A 10 41.77 -34.32 52.11
N ASP A 11 42.13 -33.29 51.32
CA ASP A 11 42.42 -33.30 49.85
C ASP A 11 41.39 -33.95 48.88
N LYS A 12 40.91 -33.38 47.76
CA LYS A 12 41.58 -32.90 46.52
C LYS A 12 40.52 -32.25 45.61
N GLY A 13 40.98 -31.42 44.68
CA GLY A 13 40.15 -30.60 43.80
C GLY A 13 39.24 -31.30 42.79
N ALA A 14 38.34 -30.49 42.23
CA ALA A 14 37.70 -30.71 40.94
C ALA A 14 37.31 -29.34 40.36
N THR A 15 37.77 -29.11 39.14
CA THR A 15 37.40 -28.03 38.23
C THR A 15 35.88 -28.00 38.02
N MET A 16 35.23 -26.84 38.18
CA MET A 16 33.83 -26.66 37.76
C MET A 16 33.58 -25.23 37.22
N GLN A 17 33.77 -25.10 35.91
CA GLN A 17 32.79 -24.61 34.94
C GLN A 17 31.82 -23.48 35.35
N LYS A 18 32.01 -22.32 34.70
CA LYS A 18 31.03 -21.31 34.25
C LYS A 18 29.95 -20.82 35.22
N LEU A 19 29.98 -19.51 35.50
CA LEU A 19 28.78 -18.68 35.34
C LEU A 19 29.19 -17.24 35.00
N LEU A 20 29.10 -16.91 33.71
CA LEU A 20 29.16 -15.54 33.22
C LEU A 20 27.82 -14.89 33.61
N VAL A 21 27.86 -13.85 34.46
CA VAL A 21 26.68 -13.05 34.77
C VAL A 21 26.46 -12.10 33.60
N VAL A 22 25.50 -12.44 32.74
CA VAL A 22 24.91 -11.51 31.76
C VAL A 22 23.93 -10.63 32.54
N PRO A 23 24.02 -9.29 32.50
CA PRO A 23 22.97 -8.45 33.06
C PRO A 23 21.72 -8.59 32.18
N ALA A 24 20.62 -9.04 32.79
CA ALA A 24 19.29 -9.03 32.20
C ALA A 24 18.89 -7.58 31.89
N LEU A 25 18.90 -7.23 30.61
CA LEU A 25 18.26 -6.02 30.12
C LEU A 25 16.74 -6.29 30.07
N GLY A 26 15.99 -5.38 30.67
CA GLY A 26 14.63 -5.60 31.14
C GLY A 26 13.62 -5.96 30.05
N LEU A 27 12.67 -6.82 30.43
CA LEU A 27 11.41 -7.06 29.75
C LEU A 27 10.73 -5.72 29.39
N LEU A 28 10.61 -5.43 28.11
CA LEU A 28 9.50 -4.65 27.57
C LEU A 28 8.44 -5.66 27.15
N LEU A 29 7.45 -5.87 28.02
CA LEU A 29 6.20 -6.48 27.60
C LEU A 29 5.48 -5.44 26.76
N ALA A 30 5.57 -5.59 25.45
CA ALA A 30 4.84 -4.82 24.46
C ALA A 30 3.70 -5.68 23.93
N GLY A 31 2.54 -5.05 23.75
CA GLY A 31 1.31 -5.66 23.27
C GLY A 31 0.28 -4.57 23.05
N CYS A 32 -0.57 -4.76 22.06
CA CYS A 32 -1.64 -3.85 21.69
C CYS A 32 -2.63 -3.73 22.85
N ASN A 33 -3.10 -2.51 23.15
CA ASN A 33 -4.25 -2.36 24.04
C ASN A 33 -5.51 -2.75 23.24
N PRO A 34 -6.19 -3.86 23.56
CA PRO A 34 -7.34 -4.34 22.78
C PRO A 34 -8.56 -3.41 22.86
N ALA A 35 -8.49 -2.32 23.63
CA ALA A 35 -9.56 -1.34 23.77
C ALA A 35 -9.49 -0.16 22.78
N ASP A 36 -8.32 0.18 22.23
CA ASP A 36 -8.15 1.40 21.41
C ASP A 36 -7.13 1.31 20.26
N GLY A 37 -6.45 0.18 20.07
CA GLY A 37 -5.52 0.00 18.94
C GLY A 37 -4.23 0.82 19.04
N THR A 38 -3.93 1.36 20.23
CA THR A 38 -2.69 2.13 20.44
C THR A 38 -1.46 1.21 20.53
N VAL A 39 -0.41 1.55 19.78
CA VAL A 39 0.88 0.84 19.78
C VAL A 39 1.54 1.02 21.15
N THR A 40 1.74 -0.06 21.89
CA THR A 40 2.55 -0.03 23.11
C THR A 40 3.86 -0.77 22.88
N GLY A 41 4.93 -0.01 22.62
CA GLY A 41 6.29 -0.52 22.39
C GLY A 41 6.75 -0.35 20.95
N VAL A 42 7.75 0.50 20.76
CA VAL A 42 8.41 0.73 19.47
C VAL A 42 9.77 0.04 19.50
N ALA A 43 10.07 -0.79 18.50
CA ALA A 43 11.42 -1.34 18.32
C ALA A 43 12.36 -0.26 17.78
N SER A 44 13.60 -0.18 18.28
CA SER A 44 14.62 0.73 17.71
C SER A 44 15.19 0.14 16.42
N ASN A 45 15.43 0.98 15.40
CA ASN A 45 16.16 0.56 14.20
C ASN A 45 17.60 0.06 14.50
N ASP A 46 18.19 0.46 15.64
CA ASP A 46 19.53 0.01 16.02
C ASP A 46 19.55 -1.47 16.46
N GLY A 47 20.60 -2.18 16.04
CA GLY A 47 20.91 -3.52 16.56
C GLY A 47 20.01 -4.64 16.04
N PHE A 48 19.31 -4.44 14.92
CA PHE A 48 18.51 -5.51 14.31
C PHE A 48 19.36 -6.76 14.04
N SER A 49 18.83 -7.91 14.47
CA SER A 49 19.38 -9.23 14.21
C SER A 49 18.25 -10.21 13.91
N LEU A 50 18.54 -11.26 13.13
CA LEU A 50 17.55 -12.27 12.82
C LEU A 50 17.37 -13.19 14.04
N TYR A 51 16.13 -13.26 14.56
CA TYR A 51 15.80 -14.21 15.62
C TYR A 51 15.97 -15.67 15.18
N CYS A 52 15.63 -15.97 13.94
CA CYS A 52 15.92 -17.24 13.30
C CYS A 52 16.27 -17.05 11.82
N PRO A 53 16.94 -18.02 11.16
CA PRO A 53 17.38 -17.86 9.77
C PRO A 53 16.27 -17.54 8.77
N ASN A 54 15.04 -18.01 9.01
CA ASN A 54 13.90 -17.87 8.12
C ASN A 54 12.82 -16.94 8.69
N VAL A 55 13.17 -16.04 9.62
CA VAL A 55 12.20 -15.07 10.16
C VAL A 55 11.65 -14.20 9.02
N GLY A 56 10.32 -14.07 8.95
CA GLY A 56 9.67 -13.30 7.88
C GLY A 56 9.69 -14.00 6.50
N ILE A 57 9.93 -15.31 6.45
CA ILE A 57 9.92 -16.09 5.20
C ILE A 57 8.78 -17.11 5.19
N ASN A 58 7.85 -16.95 4.26
CA ASN A 58 6.70 -17.82 3.99
C ASN A 58 5.89 -18.14 5.26
N ASP A 59 5.64 -19.41 5.54
CA ASP A 59 4.89 -19.93 6.67
C ASP A 59 5.73 -20.05 7.96
N ASN A 60 6.93 -19.45 7.99
CA ASN A 60 7.78 -19.51 9.17
C ASN A 60 7.22 -18.65 10.32
N GLN A 61 6.91 -19.31 11.44
CA GLN A 61 6.31 -18.67 12.60
C GLN A 61 7.30 -18.25 13.70
N CYS A 62 8.61 -18.31 13.46
CA CYS A 62 9.59 -18.04 14.53
C CYS A 62 9.50 -16.62 15.09
N VAL A 63 8.98 -15.67 14.29
CA VAL A 63 8.73 -14.28 14.71
C VAL A 63 7.75 -14.16 15.87
N LEU A 64 6.84 -15.12 16.04
CA LEU A 64 5.90 -15.18 17.16
C LEU A 64 6.57 -15.60 18.48
N SER A 65 7.83 -16.07 18.40
CA SER A 65 8.64 -16.43 19.56
C SER A 65 9.80 -15.46 19.78
N ASP A 66 9.93 -14.42 18.94
CA ASP A 66 10.99 -13.42 19.07
C ASP A 66 10.70 -12.51 20.27
N PRO A 67 11.55 -12.48 21.31
CA PRO A 67 11.35 -11.60 22.45
C PRO A 67 11.46 -10.11 22.11
N GLU A 68 12.01 -9.76 20.94
CA GLU A 68 12.09 -8.38 20.44
C GLU A 68 10.86 -7.98 19.60
N ASN A 69 9.97 -8.91 19.25
CA ASN A 69 8.75 -8.62 18.49
C ASN A 69 7.63 -8.13 19.44
N PRO A 70 7.23 -6.84 19.38
CA PRO A 70 6.18 -6.30 20.23
C PRO A 70 4.78 -6.83 19.88
N TYR A 71 4.58 -7.36 18.67
CA TYR A 71 3.29 -7.86 18.18
C TYR A 71 3.13 -9.37 18.32
N ALA A 72 4.09 -10.08 18.93
CA ALA A 72 4.12 -11.54 18.97
C ALA A 72 2.86 -12.20 19.57
N ASN A 73 2.13 -11.48 20.43
CA ASN A 73 0.88 -11.94 21.06
C ASN A 73 -0.35 -11.13 20.63
N ASP A 74 -0.18 -10.19 19.70
CA ASP A 74 -1.25 -9.34 19.22
C ASP A 74 -1.96 -9.95 18.02
N THR A 75 -3.19 -9.49 17.78
CA THR A 75 -3.90 -9.81 16.53
C THR A 75 -3.42 -8.84 15.46
N VAL A 76 -2.66 -9.37 14.49
CA VAL A 76 -2.26 -8.64 13.28
C VAL A 76 -2.84 -9.38 12.08
N ASP A 77 -3.94 -8.87 11.56
CA ASP A 77 -4.77 -9.46 10.50
C ASP A 77 -5.07 -8.44 9.40
N ASP A 78 -5.87 -8.82 8.40
CA ASP A 78 -6.23 -7.95 7.27
C ASP A 78 -6.95 -6.66 7.67
N VAL A 79 -7.50 -6.58 8.88
CA VAL A 79 -8.18 -5.39 9.41
C VAL A 79 -7.16 -4.46 10.09
N THR A 80 -6.25 -5.04 10.87
CA THR A 80 -5.39 -4.29 11.80
C THR A 80 -4.00 -3.99 11.26
N LYS A 81 -3.45 -4.83 10.37
CA LYS A 81 -2.06 -4.74 9.88
C LYS A 81 -1.71 -3.40 9.24
N TRP A 82 -2.64 -2.80 8.51
CA TRP A 82 -2.44 -1.51 7.84
C TRP A 82 -2.34 -0.35 8.82
N THR A 83 -3.22 -0.33 9.82
CA THR A 83 -3.20 0.70 10.86
C THR A 83 -1.93 0.57 11.70
N LEU A 84 -1.54 -0.66 12.07
CA LEU A 84 -0.33 -0.92 12.85
C LEU A 84 0.93 -0.57 12.06
N SER A 85 1.01 -0.93 10.77
CA SER A 85 2.15 -0.56 9.92
C SER A 85 2.25 0.95 9.71
N SER A 86 1.13 1.65 9.64
CA SER A 86 1.12 3.12 9.49
C SER A 86 1.51 3.84 10.78
N ALA A 87 1.18 3.24 11.93
CA ALA A 87 1.57 3.75 13.24
C ALA A 87 3.03 3.40 13.61
N ALA A 88 3.63 2.43 12.92
CA ALA A 88 5.01 2.02 13.12
C ALA A 88 5.97 3.19 12.81
N SER A 89 6.82 3.52 13.78
CA SER A 89 7.67 4.72 13.67
C SER A 89 8.95 4.51 12.86
N ASN A 90 9.25 3.28 12.46
CA ASN A 90 10.46 2.91 11.73
C ASN A 90 10.33 1.56 11.01
N ALA A 91 11.28 1.27 10.13
CA ALA A 91 11.28 0.08 9.28
C ALA A 91 11.35 -1.25 10.06
N ARG A 92 12.07 -1.30 11.18
CA ARG A 92 12.12 -2.52 12.03
C ARG A 92 10.75 -2.83 12.64
N ASP A 93 10.06 -1.81 13.10
CA ASP A 93 8.73 -1.93 13.67
C ASP A 93 7.72 -2.42 12.61
N LYS A 94 7.77 -1.85 11.39
CA LYS A 94 7.01 -2.35 10.22
C LYS A 94 7.33 -3.81 9.91
N PHE A 95 8.60 -4.20 9.93
CA PHE A 95 9.02 -5.59 9.71
C PHE A 95 8.33 -6.54 10.69
N TYR A 96 8.22 -6.17 11.97
CA TYR A 96 7.54 -7.00 12.96
C TYR A 96 6.03 -7.07 12.77
N VAL A 97 5.37 -5.96 12.40
CA VAL A 97 3.94 -5.97 12.02
C VAL A 97 3.72 -6.95 10.87
N TRP A 98 4.43 -6.76 9.76
CA TRP A 98 4.22 -7.56 8.55
C TRP A 98 4.64 -9.02 8.72
N SER A 99 5.70 -9.29 9.47
CA SER A 99 6.12 -10.67 9.76
C SER A 99 5.11 -11.39 10.66
N THR A 100 4.51 -10.69 11.61
CA THR A 100 3.44 -11.25 12.47
C THR A 100 2.19 -11.53 11.63
N ALA A 101 1.80 -10.60 10.75
CA ALA A 101 0.72 -10.81 9.79
C ALA A 101 0.99 -12.03 8.89
N LEU A 102 2.21 -12.14 8.35
CA LEU A 102 2.63 -13.26 7.51
C LEU A 102 2.59 -14.61 8.24
N ALA A 103 3.03 -14.64 9.50
CA ALA A 103 3.03 -15.86 10.32
C ALA A 103 1.60 -16.34 10.65
N ALA A 104 0.65 -15.40 10.77
CA ALA A 104 -0.76 -15.68 10.98
C ALA A 104 -1.47 -16.09 9.68
N ASP A 105 -1.20 -15.37 8.59
CA ASP A 105 -1.76 -15.59 7.26
C ASP A 105 -0.69 -15.47 6.16
N PRO A 106 -0.12 -16.60 5.70
CA PRO A 106 0.87 -16.61 4.64
C PRO A 106 0.28 -16.16 3.29
N SER A 107 0.47 -14.88 2.97
CA SER A 107 0.01 -14.27 1.72
C SER A 107 1.16 -13.54 1.00
N GLY A 108 1.01 -13.37 -0.32
CA GLY A 108 2.01 -12.65 -1.12
C GLY A 108 2.14 -11.19 -0.71
N GLU A 109 1.04 -10.55 -0.31
CA GLU A 109 1.04 -9.18 0.22
C GLU A 109 1.84 -9.08 1.51
N ASN A 110 1.57 -9.96 2.47
CA ASN A 110 2.31 -9.98 3.73
C ASN A 110 3.80 -10.27 3.47
N GLN A 111 4.11 -11.22 2.57
CA GLN A 111 5.50 -11.56 2.24
C GLN A 111 6.25 -10.42 1.55
N TYR A 112 5.58 -9.71 0.64
CA TYR A 112 6.14 -8.54 -0.04
C TYR A 112 6.42 -7.40 0.93
N ASN A 113 5.48 -7.08 1.83
CA ASN A 113 5.67 -6.00 2.80
C ASN A 113 6.75 -6.34 3.85
N VAL A 114 6.95 -7.61 4.18
CA VAL A 114 8.11 -8.06 4.96
C VAL A 114 9.42 -7.74 4.22
N ALA A 115 9.50 -8.07 2.93
CA ALA A 115 10.69 -7.80 2.12
C ALA A 115 10.97 -6.29 2.00
N LEU A 116 9.92 -5.49 1.75
CA LEU A 116 9.99 -4.04 1.69
C LEU A 116 10.47 -3.43 3.01
N SER A 117 9.92 -3.86 4.14
CA SER A 117 10.33 -3.35 5.46
C SER A 117 11.81 -3.67 5.76
N LEU A 118 12.33 -4.83 5.32
CA LEU A 118 13.74 -5.18 5.46
C LEU A 118 14.64 -4.37 4.52
N HIS A 119 14.15 -4.03 3.33
CA HIS A 119 14.85 -3.15 2.39
C HIS A 119 14.94 -1.73 2.96
N GLU A 120 13.82 -1.17 3.42
CA GLU A 120 13.79 0.12 4.14
C GLU A 120 14.75 0.12 5.33
N LEU A 121 14.78 -0.97 6.11
CA LEU A 121 15.69 -1.07 7.25
C LEU A 121 17.16 -1.08 6.82
N TYR A 122 17.48 -1.72 5.70
CA TYR A 122 18.83 -1.66 5.15
C TYR A 122 19.19 -0.26 4.66
N ASP A 123 18.26 0.43 3.99
CA ASP A 123 18.44 1.81 3.52
C ASP A 123 18.71 2.77 4.70
N ASP A 124 17.93 2.62 5.78
CA ASP A 124 18.02 3.47 6.98
C ASP A 124 19.39 3.39 7.69
N ASN A 125 20.02 2.21 7.73
CA ASN A 125 21.17 1.98 8.62
C ASN A 125 22.25 1.01 8.12
N ALA A 126 22.19 0.60 6.86
CA ALA A 126 23.10 -0.36 6.22
C ALA A 126 23.23 -1.71 6.95
N ASN A 127 22.16 -2.18 7.62
CA ASN A 127 22.20 -3.45 8.35
C ASN A 127 22.35 -4.65 7.39
N ALA A 128 23.49 -5.32 7.47
CA ALA A 128 23.82 -6.46 6.60
C ALA A 128 22.89 -7.68 6.75
N ALA A 129 22.31 -7.87 7.94
CA ALA A 129 21.34 -8.95 8.16
C ALA A 129 20.01 -8.61 7.49
N ALA A 130 19.54 -7.36 7.60
CA ALA A 130 18.36 -6.87 6.90
C ALA A 130 18.55 -6.96 5.37
N HIS A 131 19.72 -6.53 4.87
CA HIS A 131 20.08 -6.64 3.44
C HIS A 131 19.96 -8.06 2.89
N SER A 132 20.58 -9.02 3.58
CA SER A 132 20.57 -10.42 3.15
C SER A 132 19.17 -11.02 3.26
N GLN A 133 18.43 -10.67 4.32
CA GLN A 133 17.08 -11.17 4.55
C GLN A 133 16.06 -10.57 3.58
N ALA A 134 16.19 -9.30 3.20
CA ALA A 134 15.35 -8.64 2.21
C ALA A 134 15.40 -9.38 0.87
N LYS A 135 16.61 -9.76 0.41
CA LYS A 135 16.79 -10.57 -0.80
C LYS A 135 16.09 -11.93 -0.70
N LEU A 136 16.20 -12.60 0.44
CA LEU A 136 15.51 -13.87 0.69
C LEU A 136 13.98 -13.71 0.72
N ALA A 137 13.48 -12.64 1.32
CA ALA A 137 12.06 -12.34 1.41
C ALA A 137 11.47 -11.99 0.03
N TYR A 138 12.15 -11.16 -0.78
CA TYR A 138 11.76 -10.90 -2.16
C TYR A 138 11.76 -12.18 -3.01
N LYS A 139 12.81 -13.01 -2.88
CA LYS A 139 12.83 -14.30 -3.56
C LYS A 139 11.68 -15.21 -3.10
N SER A 140 11.37 -15.25 -1.80
CA SER A 140 10.24 -16.00 -1.25
C SER A 140 8.90 -15.52 -1.80
N ALA A 141 8.75 -14.20 -1.99
CA ALA A 141 7.57 -13.62 -2.62
C ALA A 141 7.36 -14.18 -4.04
N LEU A 142 8.44 -14.33 -4.81
CA LEU A 142 8.39 -14.93 -6.14
C LEU A 142 8.20 -16.44 -6.11
N ASP A 143 8.94 -17.16 -5.27
CA ASP A 143 8.90 -18.63 -5.21
C ASP A 143 7.54 -19.16 -4.73
N ASN A 144 6.95 -18.50 -3.72
CA ASN A 144 5.77 -19.01 -3.02
C ASN A 144 4.49 -18.27 -3.40
N PHE A 145 4.59 -17.02 -3.87
CA PHE A 145 3.45 -16.14 -4.10
C PHE A 145 3.50 -15.42 -5.46
N PHE A 146 4.08 -16.04 -6.49
CA PHE A 146 4.24 -15.46 -7.83
C PHE A 146 2.96 -14.87 -8.44
N SER A 147 1.83 -15.56 -8.24
CA SER A 147 0.50 -15.12 -8.71
C SER A 147 -0.28 -14.37 -7.64
N GLY A 148 0.34 -14.12 -6.48
CA GLY A 148 -0.22 -13.38 -5.37
C GLY A 148 -0.44 -11.92 -5.73
N THR A 149 -1.38 -11.30 -5.03
CA THR A 149 -1.90 -9.97 -5.32
C THR A 149 -1.79 -9.13 -4.06
N THR A 150 -1.39 -7.86 -4.16
CA THR A 150 -1.62 -6.91 -3.08
C THR A 150 -3.02 -6.33 -3.25
N GLY A 151 -3.85 -6.44 -2.22
CA GLY A 151 -5.24 -5.97 -2.23
C GLY A 151 -6.16 -6.90 -1.46
N SER A 152 -6.56 -6.47 -0.27
CA SER A 152 -7.92 -6.74 0.18
C SER A 152 -8.87 -5.96 -0.73
N ALA A 153 -9.91 -6.63 -1.19
CA ALA A 153 -10.97 -6.01 -1.97
C ALA A 153 -11.68 -4.96 -1.10
N GLY A 154 -11.69 -3.71 -1.58
CA GLY A 154 -12.72 -2.73 -1.30
C GLY A 154 -12.60 -1.95 0.02
N GLU A 155 -11.80 -0.88 0.03
CA GLU A 155 -12.22 0.36 0.70
C GLU A 155 -11.43 1.57 0.16
N PHE A 156 -12.14 2.69 -0.05
CA PHE A 156 -11.50 4.00 -0.18
C PHE A 156 -10.98 4.44 1.18
N VAL A 157 -9.72 4.14 1.46
CA VAL A 157 -9.01 4.83 2.55
C VAL A 157 -8.55 6.17 1.98
N ALA A 158 -9.07 7.27 2.53
CA ALA A 158 -8.49 8.59 2.27
C ALA A 158 -7.02 8.55 2.69
N ASP A 159 -6.12 8.72 1.74
CA ASP A 159 -4.68 8.79 1.99
C ASP A 159 -4.35 10.11 2.71
N SER A 160 -3.25 10.17 3.45
CA SER A 160 -2.78 11.42 4.06
C SER A 160 -2.51 12.53 3.04
N ASP A 161 -2.43 12.19 1.75
CA ASP A 161 -2.15 13.09 0.63
C ASP A 161 -3.40 13.66 -0.05
N PHE A 162 -4.60 13.09 0.18
CA PHE A 162 -5.87 13.66 -0.30
C PHE A 162 -7.10 13.13 0.45
N SER A 163 -8.18 13.91 0.42
CA SER A 163 -9.47 13.59 1.03
C SER A 163 -10.58 13.64 -0.02
N PHE A 164 -11.67 12.92 0.22
CA PHE A 164 -12.89 13.04 -0.58
C PHE A 164 -14.02 13.66 0.24
N ALA A 165 -14.87 14.42 -0.44
CA ALA A 165 -16.01 15.08 0.17
C ALA A 165 -17.14 15.30 -0.85
N ASP A 166 -18.32 15.64 -0.33
CA ASP A 166 -19.47 16.06 -1.13
C ASP A 166 -19.35 17.51 -1.64
N TRP A 167 -18.27 18.21 -1.26
CA TRP A 167 -18.05 19.63 -1.51
C TRP A 167 -19.20 20.52 -1.00
N SER A 168 -19.82 20.12 0.12
CA SER A 168 -21.03 20.77 0.68
C SER A 168 -22.24 20.76 -0.24
N SER A 169 -22.26 19.92 -1.28
CA SER A 169 -23.45 19.71 -2.13
C SER A 169 -24.58 19.00 -1.37
N GLY A 170 -24.32 18.45 -0.18
CA GLY A 170 -25.22 17.60 0.58
C GLY A 170 -25.32 16.19 0.00
N SER A 171 -24.46 15.81 -0.96
CA SER A 171 -24.46 14.48 -1.55
C SER A 171 -24.15 13.44 -0.47
N THR A 172 -24.85 12.31 -0.50
CA THR A 172 -24.50 11.18 0.36
C THR A 172 -23.53 10.27 -0.40
N LEU A 173 -22.37 10.03 0.20
CA LEU A 173 -21.30 9.25 -0.40
C LEU A 173 -21.21 7.89 0.28
N ASN A 174 -21.25 6.81 -0.51
CA ASN A 174 -21.01 5.46 -0.02
C ASN A 174 -19.88 4.83 -0.85
N GLY A 175 -18.71 4.68 -0.24
CA GLY A 175 -17.53 4.14 -0.90
C GLY A 175 -17.44 2.63 -0.98
N ALA A 176 -18.39 1.91 -0.37
CA ALA A 176 -18.41 0.45 -0.31
C ALA A 176 -19.75 -0.12 -0.78
N TYR A 177 -20.38 0.49 -1.80
CA TYR A 177 -21.65 -0.01 -2.31
C TYR A 177 -21.43 -1.33 -3.06
N ASP A 178 -22.06 -2.41 -2.60
CA ASP A 178 -21.88 -3.79 -3.10
C ASP A 178 -23.07 -4.31 -3.92
N GLY A 179 -24.04 -3.44 -4.22
CA GLY A 179 -25.28 -3.80 -4.90
C GLY A 179 -25.25 -3.67 -6.43
N ASP A 180 -24.10 -3.47 -7.07
CA ASP A 180 -23.99 -3.44 -8.53
C ASP A 180 -23.77 -4.85 -9.08
N ALA A 181 -24.50 -5.21 -10.13
CA ALA A 181 -24.46 -6.56 -10.69
C ALA A 181 -23.21 -6.82 -11.55
N ASP A 182 -22.61 -5.76 -12.08
CA ASP A 182 -21.44 -5.85 -12.94
C ASP A 182 -20.17 -5.76 -12.08
N PHE A 183 -20.12 -4.86 -11.08
CA PHE A 183 -18.98 -4.58 -10.19
C PHE A 183 -19.26 -4.89 -8.69
N PRO A 184 -18.56 -5.86 -8.05
CA PRO A 184 -18.66 -6.28 -6.65
C PRO A 184 -18.67 -5.18 -5.58
N THR A 185 -18.00 -4.06 -5.83
CA THR A 185 -18.03 -2.87 -4.97
C THR A 185 -18.01 -1.68 -5.91
N VAL A 186 -18.64 -0.55 -5.63
CA VAL A 186 -18.51 0.70 -6.42
C VAL A 186 -18.75 1.89 -5.51
N PHE A 187 -18.38 3.09 -5.95
CA PHE A 187 -18.67 4.29 -5.17
C PHE A 187 -20.01 4.84 -5.59
N GLN A 188 -20.96 4.83 -4.68
CA GLN A 188 -22.26 5.42 -4.91
C GLN A 188 -22.26 6.88 -4.48
N VAL A 189 -22.67 7.76 -5.39
CA VAL A 189 -22.92 9.17 -5.12
C VAL A 189 -24.41 9.41 -5.24
N GLN A 190 -25.07 9.65 -4.11
CA GLN A 190 -26.48 10.02 -4.07
C GLN A 190 -26.62 11.54 -4.01
N PRO A 191 -27.66 12.10 -4.63
CA PRO A 191 -27.86 13.53 -4.71
C PRO A 191 -28.06 14.19 -3.34
N GLY A 192 -27.68 15.46 -3.27
CA GLY A 192 -27.93 16.37 -2.16
C GLY A 192 -28.59 17.67 -2.59
N TRP A 193 -28.99 18.49 -1.61
CA TRP A 193 -29.60 19.81 -1.81
C TRP A 193 -28.77 20.96 -1.20
N GLY A 194 -27.53 20.70 -0.80
CA GLY A 194 -26.67 21.66 -0.10
C GLY A 194 -26.38 22.94 -0.90
N TRP A 195 -26.46 22.88 -2.23
CA TRP A 195 -26.29 24.05 -3.10
C TRP A 195 -27.61 24.73 -3.52
N GLY A 196 -28.74 24.35 -2.92
CA GLY A 196 -30.05 24.95 -3.24
C GLY A 196 -30.73 24.38 -4.50
N ALA A 197 -30.13 23.35 -5.10
CA ALA A 197 -30.70 22.52 -6.14
C ALA A 197 -30.21 21.08 -5.97
N GLU A 198 -30.96 20.11 -6.48
CA GLU A 198 -30.58 18.70 -6.43
C GLU A 198 -29.31 18.47 -7.26
N THR A 199 -28.23 18.01 -6.64
CA THR A 199 -26.95 17.78 -7.32
C THR A 199 -26.20 16.62 -6.66
N SER A 200 -25.59 15.78 -7.47
CA SER A 200 -24.68 14.71 -7.03
C SER A 200 -23.25 15.14 -7.33
N ALA A 201 -22.40 15.20 -6.31
CA ALA A 201 -21.01 15.62 -6.42
C ALA A 201 -20.08 14.77 -5.55
N LEU A 202 -18.96 14.35 -6.15
CA LEU A 202 -17.82 13.74 -5.49
C LEU A 202 -16.60 14.62 -5.79
N ALA A 203 -16.04 15.24 -4.76
CA ALA A 203 -14.80 16.01 -4.85
C ALA A 203 -13.65 15.26 -4.20
N MET A 204 -12.44 15.49 -4.74
CA MET A 204 -11.18 15.05 -4.18
C MET A 204 -10.28 16.28 -4.01
N SER A 205 -9.79 16.48 -2.79
CA SER A 205 -9.11 17.70 -2.33
C SER A 205 -7.87 17.35 -1.51
N GLY A 206 -6.89 18.25 -1.45
CA GLY A 206 -5.67 18.07 -0.64
C GLY A 206 -4.41 17.85 -1.45
N PHE A 207 -4.52 17.82 -2.79
CA PHE A 207 -3.38 17.70 -3.67
C PHE A 207 -2.50 18.96 -3.68
N GLU A 208 -1.22 18.78 -3.99
CA GLU A 208 -0.31 19.90 -4.26
C GLU A 208 -0.81 20.75 -5.45
N ALA A 209 -0.51 22.05 -5.40
CA ALA A 209 -0.89 22.96 -6.48
C ALA A 209 -0.27 22.51 -7.81
N GLY A 210 -1.13 22.29 -8.80
CA GLY A 210 -0.71 21.87 -10.13
C GLY A 210 -0.51 20.37 -10.28
N PHE A 211 -0.93 19.53 -9.32
CA PHE A 211 -0.78 18.06 -9.39
C PHE A 211 -1.21 17.50 -10.75
N ALA A 212 -2.37 17.95 -11.25
CA ALA A 212 -2.97 17.46 -12.48
C ALA A 212 -2.21 17.89 -13.76
N SER A 213 -1.29 18.85 -13.66
CA SER A 213 -0.52 19.36 -14.82
C SER A 213 0.53 18.36 -15.33
N LYS A 214 0.83 17.35 -14.52
CA LYS A 214 1.81 16.31 -14.85
C LYS A 214 1.25 15.24 -15.78
N TYR A 215 -0.07 15.19 -15.96
CA TYR A 215 -0.79 14.12 -16.62
C TYR A 215 -1.43 14.57 -17.94
N GLU A 216 -1.58 13.63 -18.87
CA GLU A 216 -2.24 13.85 -20.15
C GLU A 216 -3.75 13.66 -20.07
N ASN A 217 -4.27 12.72 -19.26
CA ASN A 217 -5.70 12.43 -19.20
C ASN A 217 -6.21 12.24 -17.78
N LEU A 218 -7.48 12.58 -17.56
CA LEU A 218 -8.33 12.10 -16.46
C LEU A 218 -9.15 10.90 -16.96
N VAL A 219 -9.14 9.80 -16.21
CA VAL A 219 -9.86 8.56 -16.54
C VAL A 219 -10.77 8.13 -15.41
N PHE A 220 -11.91 7.53 -15.76
CA PHE A 220 -12.85 6.94 -14.80
C PHE A 220 -13.94 6.12 -15.46
N LYS A 221 -14.63 5.30 -14.67
CA LYS A 221 -15.87 4.62 -15.05
C LYS A 221 -17.06 5.21 -14.32
N ILE A 222 -18.19 5.32 -15.01
CA ILE A 222 -19.45 5.83 -14.43
C ILE A 222 -20.67 5.08 -14.97
N LYS A 223 -21.66 4.90 -14.10
CA LYS A 223 -23.00 4.38 -14.43
C LYS A 223 -24.07 5.25 -13.79
N GLY A 224 -25.21 5.38 -14.45
CA GLY A 224 -26.38 6.10 -13.90
C GLY A 224 -26.23 7.62 -13.91
N LEU A 225 -25.47 8.20 -14.84
CA LEU A 225 -25.45 9.65 -15.01
C LEU A 225 -26.89 10.19 -15.22
N PRO A 226 -27.28 11.27 -14.54
CA PRO A 226 -28.62 11.85 -14.67
C PRO A 226 -28.87 12.48 -16.05
N THR A 227 -27.81 12.79 -16.80
CA THR A 227 -27.86 13.37 -18.14
C THR A 227 -26.84 12.69 -19.06
N ASP A 228 -26.88 12.99 -20.36
CA ASP A 228 -25.86 12.53 -21.31
C ASP A 228 -24.51 13.29 -21.20
N ASN A 229 -24.30 14.01 -20.09
CA ASN A 229 -23.07 14.73 -19.79
C ASN A 229 -22.61 14.40 -18.38
N VAL A 230 -21.29 14.36 -18.19
CA VAL A 230 -20.64 14.44 -16.89
C VAL A 230 -20.11 15.87 -16.71
N VAL A 231 -20.29 16.44 -15.52
CA VAL A 231 -19.70 17.73 -15.20
C VAL A 231 -18.44 17.50 -14.39
N ILE A 232 -17.31 18.04 -14.84
CA ILE A 232 -16.03 17.95 -14.15
C ILE A 232 -15.54 19.35 -13.84
N LYS A 233 -15.01 19.56 -12.64
CA LYS A 233 -14.49 20.85 -12.22
C LYS A 233 -13.07 20.72 -11.68
N PHE A 234 -12.17 21.56 -12.18
CA PHE A 234 -10.84 21.79 -11.63
C PHE A 234 -10.73 23.27 -11.22
N PRO A 235 -10.94 23.63 -9.94
CA PRO A 235 -10.82 25.01 -9.49
C PRO A 235 -9.51 25.65 -9.94
N GLY A 236 -9.60 26.89 -10.42
CA GLY A 236 -8.45 27.64 -10.92
C GLY A 236 -7.93 27.21 -12.31
N ALA A 237 -8.62 26.30 -13.01
CA ALA A 237 -8.31 25.99 -14.40
C ALA A 237 -8.66 27.14 -15.37
N VAL A 238 -8.04 27.15 -16.55
CA VAL A 238 -8.15 28.24 -17.53
C VAL A 238 -9.50 28.25 -18.25
N ASN A 239 -9.97 27.07 -18.71
CA ASN A 239 -11.21 26.94 -19.45
C ASN A 239 -12.38 26.57 -18.53
N GLY A 240 -13.57 27.08 -18.87
CA GLY A 240 -14.78 26.88 -18.07
C GLY A 240 -14.98 27.98 -17.04
N THR A 241 -16.20 28.08 -16.50
CA THR A 241 -16.45 29.02 -15.39
C THR A 241 -15.91 28.37 -14.13
N ASP A 242 -14.84 28.95 -13.55
CA ASP A 242 -14.12 28.35 -12.40
C ASP A 242 -13.64 26.91 -12.67
N GLY A 243 -13.22 26.64 -13.92
CA GLY A 243 -12.74 25.33 -14.33
C GLY A 243 -13.81 24.25 -14.48
N GLU A 244 -15.10 24.61 -14.38
CA GLU A 244 -16.21 23.69 -14.57
C GLU A 244 -16.54 23.52 -16.05
N LEU A 245 -16.58 22.26 -16.50
CA LEU A 245 -16.92 21.87 -17.86
C LEU A 245 -17.96 20.75 -17.86
N SER A 246 -19.00 20.91 -18.71
CA SER A 246 -19.96 19.87 -19.03
C SER A 246 -19.49 19.09 -20.25
N LEU A 247 -19.18 17.81 -20.06
CA LEU A 247 -18.53 16.96 -21.04
C LEU A 247 -19.49 15.88 -21.53
N ALA A 248 -19.75 15.87 -22.84
CA ALA A 248 -20.70 14.95 -23.43
C ALA A 248 -20.19 13.50 -23.40
N THR A 249 -21.02 12.59 -22.90
CA THR A 249 -20.74 11.15 -22.87
C THR A 249 -20.44 10.62 -24.26
N ALA A 250 -21.13 11.10 -25.30
CA ALA A 250 -20.88 10.69 -26.68
C ALA A 250 -19.51 11.11 -27.25
N THR A 251 -18.82 12.06 -26.62
CA THR A 251 -17.50 12.54 -27.05
C THR A 251 -16.37 11.88 -26.27
N TYR A 252 -16.52 11.78 -24.95
CA TYR A 252 -15.46 11.34 -24.05
C TYR A 252 -15.67 9.95 -23.45
N GLY A 253 -16.89 9.42 -23.59
CA GLY A 253 -17.31 8.15 -23.01
C GLY A 253 -17.37 7.02 -24.04
N THR A 254 -16.95 5.83 -23.62
CA THR A 254 -17.10 4.57 -24.36
C THR A 254 -17.81 3.56 -23.48
N ALA A 255 -18.91 2.97 -23.97
CA ALA A 255 -19.63 1.92 -23.24
C ALA A 255 -18.72 0.71 -22.98
N ILE A 256 -18.79 0.13 -21.79
CA ILE A 256 -17.93 -0.99 -21.39
C ILE A 256 -18.59 -2.31 -21.80
N PRO A 257 -17.96 -3.13 -22.68
CA PRO A 257 -18.49 -4.43 -23.05
C PRO A 257 -18.65 -5.34 -21.83
N GLY A 258 -19.83 -5.91 -21.64
CA GLY A 258 -20.10 -6.84 -20.52
C GLY A 258 -20.46 -6.17 -19.20
N ALA A 259 -20.46 -4.83 -19.11
CA ALA A 259 -20.89 -4.10 -17.92
C ALA A 259 -22.10 -3.19 -18.23
N THR A 260 -23.25 -3.54 -17.67
CA THR A 260 -24.54 -2.95 -18.04
C THR A 260 -24.66 -1.49 -17.57
N GLY A 261 -24.73 -0.57 -18.53
CA GLY A 261 -24.92 0.87 -18.27
C GLY A 261 -23.66 1.60 -17.79
N TRP A 262 -22.52 0.93 -17.81
CA TRP A 262 -21.22 1.51 -17.48
C TRP A 262 -20.54 2.13 -18.69
N THR A 263 -19.94 3.29 -18.47
CA THR A 263 -19.18 4.04 -19.48
C THR A 263 -17.80 4.39 -18.94
N GLN A 264 -16.75 4.08 -19.71
CA GLN A 264 -15.38 4.52 -19.48
C GLN A 264 -15.20 5.91 -20.09
N PHE A 265 -14.73 6.87 -19.29
CA PHE A 265 -14.32 8.19 -19.75
C PHE A 265 -12.80 8.27 -19.83
N VAL A 266 -12.33 8.96 -20.88
CA VAL A 266 -10.94 9.41 -21.03
C VAL A 266 -11.00 10.86 -21.49
N ILE A 267 -10.59 11.78 -20.62
CA ILE A 267 -10.70 13.22 -20.87
C ILE A 267 -9.29 13.81 -20.89
N PRO A 268 -8.83 14.36 -22.03
CA PRO A 268 -7.53 15.02 -22.10
C PRO A 268 -7.46 16.21 -21.13
N MET A 269 -6.38 16.31 -20.36
CA MET A 269 -6.13 17.43 -19.44
C MET A 269 -6.00 18.77 -20.17
N SER A 270 -5.61 18.73 -21.45
CA SER A 270 -5.60 19.89 -22.35
C SER A 270 -6.98 20.53 -22.53
N THR A 271 -8.07 19.80 -22.25
CA THR A 271 -9.46 20.31 -22.29
C THR A 271 -9.64 21.55 -21.40
N TRP A 272 -8.92 21.60 -20.27
CA TRP A 272 -8.98 22.71 -19.32
C TRP A 272 -8.07 23.89 -19.64
N GLY A 273 -7.25 23.82 -20.69
CA GLY A 273 -6.33 24.90 -21.08
C GLY A 273 -5.17 25.16 -20.11
N GLY A 274 -5.13 24.45 -18.98
CA GLY A 274 -4.14 24.55 -17.91
C GLY A 274 -4.77 24.34 -16.53
N VAL A 275 -4.10 23.57 -15.67
CA VAL A 275 -4.56 23.18 -14.32
C VAL A 275 -3.46 23.43 -13.26
N THR A 276 -2.57 24.40 -13.51
CA THR A 276 -1.37 24.65 -12.69
C THR A 276 -1.66 25.19 -11.28
N ALA A 277 -2.88 25.69 -11.05
CA ALA A 277 -3.32 26.20 -9.76
C ALA A 277 -4.24 25.22 -9.00
N SER A 278 -4.64 24.12 -9.64
CA SER A 278 -5.61 23.20 -9.07
C SER A 278 -4.98 22.34 -7.98
N THR A 279 -5.63 22.31 -6.82
CA THR A 279 -5.31 21.47 -5.65
C THR A 279 -6.41 20.45 -5.37
N GLU A 280 -7.45 20.45 -6.20
CA GLU A 280 -8.64 19.62 -6.05
C GLU A 280 -9.35 19.49 -7.41
N PHE A 281 -10.24 18.51 -7.50
CA PHE A 281 -11.17 18.37 -8.62
C PHE A 281 -12.46 17.65 -8.17
N ALA A 282 -13.52 17.78 -8.97
CA ALA A 282 -14.77 17.08 -8.70
C ALA A 282 -15.41 16.49 -9.94
N ILE A 283 -16.15 15.41 -9.72
CA ILE A 283 -17.04 14.77 -10.68
C ILE A 283 -18.48 14.95 -10.21
N MET A 284 -19.33 15.42 -11.11
CA MET A 284 -20.68 15.85 -10.78
C MET A 284 -21.70 15.44 -11.85
N GLY A 285 -22.95 15.28 -11.42
CA GLY A 285 -24.11 15.08 -12.30
C GLY A 285 -24.59 16.37 -12.99
N GLY A 286 -24.07 17.52 -12.55
CA GLY A 286 -24.45 18.85 -13.02
C GLY A 286 -25.54 19.51 -12.16
N TRP A 287 -25.62 20.83 -12.23
CA TRP A 287 -26.57 21.62 -11.46
C TRP A 287 -28.02 21.23 -11.75
N SER A 288 -28.83 21.05 -10.70
CA SER A 288 -30.25 20.65 -10.79
C SER A 288 -30.49 19.28 -11.46
N ASN A 289 -29.46 18.45 -11.58
CA ASN A 289 -29.52 17.10 -12.13
C ASN A 289 -29.14 16.08 -11.04
N GLY A 290 -30.05 15.87 -10.08
CA GLY A 290 -29.84 15.05 -8.89
C GLY A 290 -29.99 13.54 -9.07
N GLY A 291 -29.26 12.92 -10.00
CA GLY A 291 -29.30 11.45 -10.15
C GLY A 291 -28.26 10.74 -9.29
N THR A 292 -28.62 9.59 -8.71
CA THR A 292 -27.61 8.67 -8.15
C THR A 292 -26.76 8.11 -9.28
N PHE A 293 -25.45 8.32 -9.20
CA PHE A 293 -24.50 7.68 -10.10
C PHE A 293 -23.48 6.85 -9.33
N PHE A 294 -22.92 5.86 -10.02
CA PHE A 294 -21.89 4.97 -9.50
C PHE A 294 -20.57 5.26 -10.19
N ARG A 295 -19.48 5.20 -9.44
CA ARG A 295 -18.13 5.46 -9.94
C ARG A 295 -17.23 4.26 -9.71
N SER A 296 -16.18 4.23 -10.51
CA SER A 296 -15.12 3.24 -10.49
C SER A 296 -13.88 3.83 -11.18
N ASP A 297 -12.69 3.31 -10.88
CA ASP A 297 -11.46 3.48 -11.65
C ASP A 297 -11.04 4.93 -11.90
N ILE A 298 -11.20 5.80 -10.90
CA ILE A 298 -10.89 7.22 -11.04
C ILE A 298 -9.38 7.40 -10.96
N GLY A 299 -8.77 8.07 -11.93
CA GLY A 299 -7.32 8.29 -11.95
C GLY A 299 -6.88 9.22 -13.08
N PHE A 300 -5.57 9.37 -13.22
CA PHE A 300 -4.91 10.17 -14.27
C PHE A 300 -3.92 9.31 -15.06
N THR A 301 -3.60 9.69 -16.30
CA THR A 301 -2.71 8.91 -17.18
C THR A 301 -1.75 9.80 -17.97
N GLY A 302 -0.67 9.23 -18.50
CA GLY A 302 0.28 9.91 -19.39
C GLY A 302 1.20 10.87 -18.63
N ASN A 303 1.74 10.44 -17.50
CA ASN A 303 2.69 11.25 -16.75
C ASN A 303 3.98 11.51 -17.56
N THR A 304 4.35 12.77 -17.77
CA THR A 304 5.58 13.14 -18.51
C THR A 304 6.76 13.52 -17.60
N THR A 305 6.60 13.58 -16.27
CA THR A 305 7.70 13.94 -15.34
C THR A 305 7.42 13.48 -13.89
N SER A 306 8.06 12.36 -13.49
CA SER A 306 8.38 11.93 -12.11
C SER A 306 7.26 11.80 -11.04
N GLY A 307 7.11 10.58 -10.47
CA GLY A 307 7.82 10.21 -9.22
C GLY A 307 7.17 10.42 -7.85
N ASN A 308 5.87 10.74 -7.71
CA ASN A 308 5.26 10.89 -6.36
C ASN A 308 3.76 10.56 -6.30
N MET A 309 3.31 9.67 -7.17
CA MET A 309 2.02 8.97 -7.07
C MET A 309 2.34 7.58 -7.61
N VAL A 310 1.83 6.51 -6.98
CA VAL A 310 2.06 5.10 -7.39
C VAL A 310 2.10 5.03 -8.92
N LYS A 311 3.31 4.81 -9.48
CA LYS A 311 3.49 4.63 -10.91
C LYS A 311 2.86 3.29 -11.24
N ASP A 312 1.68 3.29 -11.87
CA ASP A 312 1.16 2.07 -12.49
C ASP A 312 2.10 1.71 -13.64
N SER A 313 2.55 0.48 -13.56
CA SER A 313 3.83 0.09 -14.06
C SER A 313 3.70 -0.43 -15.51
N ALA A 314 2.50 -0.62 -16.06
CA ALA A 314 2.34 -1.04 -17.45
C ALA A 314 1.99 0.05 -18.48
N ASP A 315 1.58 1.26 -18.05
CA ASP A 315 1.03 2.26 -18.99
C ASP A 315 1.04 3.73 -18.49
N GLY A 316 1.61 4.03 -17.32
CA GLY A 316 1.77 5.41 -16.83
C GLY A 316 0.51 6.04 -16.22
N PHE A 317 -0.28 5.24 -15.50
CA PHE A 317 -1.49 5.67 -14.77
C PHE A 317 -1.17 6.01 -13.28
N ALA A 318 -1.95 6.91 -12.70
CA ALA A 318 -2.03 7.24 -11.27
C ALA A 318 -3.49 7.12 -10.83
N SER A 319 -3.82 6.11 -10.03
CA SER A 319 -5.19 5.84 -9.59
C SER A 319 -5.53 6.49 -8.26
N ILE A 320 -6.77 6.95 -8.14
CA ILE A 320 -7.40 7.54 -6.95
C ILE A 320 -8.55 6.63 -6.46
N TYR A 321 -9.05 5.70 -7.29
CA TYR A 321 -10.03 4.68 -6.93
C TYR A 321 -10.01 3.45 -7.84
N TYR A 322 -10.17 2.23 -7.31
CA TYR A 322 -10.59 1.04 -8.06
C TYR A 322 -11.66 0.22 -7.33
N PRO A 323 -12.77 -0.08 -8.00
CA PRO A 323 -13.55 -1.27 -7.77
C PRO A 323 -13.53 -2.19 -9.00
N GLN A 324 -13.14 -3.44 -8.80
CA GLN A 324 -12.99 -4.40 -9.90
C GLN A 324 -14.31 -4.85 -10.52
N THR A 325 -14.31 -5.04 -11.85
CA THR A 325 -14.63 -6.32 -12.53
C THR A 325 -14.34 -6.33 -14.02
N ALA A 326 -13.84 -7.50 -14.43
CA ALA A 326 -13.90 -8.15 -15.73
C ALA A 326 -13.26 -7.42 -16.93
N GLY A 327 -11.95 -7.62 -17.10
CA GLY A 327 -11.30 -7.59 -18.41
C GLY A 327 -9.90 -7.00 -18.50
N LEU A 328 -9.44 -6.31 -17.46
CA LEU A 328 -8.04 -5.89 -17.29
C LEU A 328 -7.69 -6.10 -15.82
N ALA A 329 -6.75 -7.00 -15.56
CA ALA A 329 -6.31 -7.34 -14.21
C ALA A 329 -5.53 -6.15 -13.63
N SER A 330 -6.18 -5.25 -12.90
CA SER A 330 -5.50 -4.47 -11.85
C SER A 330 -5.38 -5.33 -10.60
N VAL A 331 -4.71 -6.45 -10.78
CA VAL A 331 -4.01 -7.15 -9.73
C VAL A 331 -2.61 -6.59 -9.83
N THR A 332 -2.18 -5.77 -8.88
CA THR A 332 -0.74 -5.55 -8.74
C THR A 332 -0.19 -6.88 -8.25
N TYR A 333 0.40 -7.62 -9.18
CA TYR A 333 0.98 -8.89 -8.82
C TYR A 333 2.20 -8.59 -7.96
N VAL A 334 2.30 -9.33 -6.86
CA VAL A 334 3.45 -9.27 -5.96
C VAL A 334 4.76 -9.39 -6.74
N ARG A 335 4.76 -10.22 -7.79
CA ARG A 335 5.93 -10.39 -8.67
C ARG A 335 6.38 -9.11 -9.38
N ASP A 336 5.44 -8.26 -9.81
CA ASP A 336 5.75 -7.04 -10.56
C ASP A 336 6.33 -5.98 -9.60
N LEU A 337 5.79 -5.90 -8.37
CA LEU A 337 6.34 -5.08 -7.29
C LEU A 337 7.72 -5.53 -6.83
N VAL A 338 7.96 -6.85 -6.77
CA VAL A 338 9.29 -7.40 -6.46
C VAL A 338 10.29 -6.98 -7.54
N GLY A 339 9.91 -7.10 -8.82
CA GLY A 339 10.75 -6.65 -9.93
C GLY A 339 11.11 -5.16 -9.83
N ALA A 340 10.11 -4.32 -9.59
CA ALA A 340 10.29 -2.88 -9.43
C ALA A 340 11.26 -2.56 -8.28
N ASN A 341 11.04 -3.10 -7.09
CA ASN A 341 11.87 -2.77 -5.93
C ASN A 341 13.29 -3.33 -6.00
N LEU A 342 13.52 -4.40 -6.76
CA LEU A 342 14.87 -4.92 -6.95
C LEU A 342 15.65 -4.16 -8.03
N VAL A 343 15.00 -3.83 -9.15
CA VAL A 343 15.67 -3.23 -10.32
C VAL A 343 15.67 -1.71 -10.26
N GLU A 344 14.53 -1.10 -9.95
CA GLU A 344 14.32 0.35 -9.93
C GLU A 344 13.68 0.81 -8.59
N PRO A 345 14.34 0.58 -7.43
CA PRO A 345 13.79 0.97 -6.15
C PRO A 345 13.55 2.48 -6.09
N ASP A 346 12.34 2.87 -5.70
CA ASP A 346 11.94 4.27 -5.55
C ASP A 346 12.28 4.76 -4.14
N GLY A 347 13.09 5.81 -4.04
CA GLY A 347 13.46 6.43 -2.76
C GLY A 347 14.36 5.59 -1.84
N MET A 348 14.83 4.40 -2.26
CA MET A 348 15.75 3.55 -1.50
C MET A 348 16.98 3.17 -2.35
N ASP A 349 18.09 2.89 -1.68
CA ASP A 349 19.29 2.31 -2.29
C ASP A 349 19.01 0.92 -2.84
N ASN A 350 19.69 0.55 -3.94
CA ASN A 350 19.54 -0.78 -4.51
C ASN A 350 20.13 -1.86 -3.57
N LEU A 351 19.42 -2.98 -3.41
CA LEU A 351 19.92 -4.14 -2.67
C LEU A 351 21.11 -4.80 -3.39
N TYR A 352 21.27 -4.57 -4.68
CA TYR A 352 22.43 -4.94 -5.48
C TYR A 352 23.26 -3.70 -5.80
N ASP A 353 24.43 -3.90 -6.41
CA ASP A 353 25.33 -2.80 -6.74
C ASP A 353 24.68 -1.78 -7.69
N ASP A 354 23.80 -2.26 -8.58
CA ASP A 354 23.00 -1.46 -9.51
C ASP A 354 21.82 -2.29 -10.08
N ALA A 355 21.01 -1.65 -10.94
CA ALA A 355 19.88 -2.28 -11.63
C ALA A 355 20.29 -3.50 -12.48
N ALA A 356 21.44 -3.46 -13.15
CA ALA A 356 21.91 -4.56 -13.99
C ALA A 356 22.33 -5.78 -13.15
N ALA A 357 22.92 -5.55 -11.97
CA ALA A 357 23.21 -6.59 -11.00
C ALA A 357 21.92 -7.20 -10.41
N ALA A 358 20.89 -6.39 -10.19
CA ALA A 358 19.57 -6.86 -9.77
C ALA A 358 18.88 -7.72 -10.84
N GLU A 359 18.89 -7.27 -12.10
CA GLU A 359 18.40 -8.05 -13.25
C GLU A 359 19.14 -9.40 -13.37
N THR A 360 20.47 -9.39 -13.22
CA THR A 360 21.29 -10.61 -13.23
C THR A 360 20.87 -11.57 -12.12
N ALA A 361 20.54 -11.06 -10.94
CA ALA A 361 20.06 -11.87 -9.83
C ALA A 361 18.66 -12.46 -10.10
N LEU A 362 17.73 -11.66 -10.65
CA LEU A 362 16.41 -12.12 -11.08
C LEU A 362 16.52 -13.24 -12.12
N THR A 363 17.36 -13.07 -13.14
CA THR A 363 17.63 -14.13 -14.13
C THR A 363 18.22 -15.38 -13.47
N GLY A 364 19.11 -15.20 -12.48
CA GLY A 364 19.64 -16.30 -11.67
C GLY A 364 18.57 -17.03 -10.84
N TRP A 365 17.44 -16.39 -10.57
CA TRP A 365 16.27 -16.97 -9.91
C TRP A 365 15.24 -17.55 -10.90
N GLY A 366 15.45 -17.39 -12.21
CA GLY A 366 14.53 -17.85 -13.26
C GLY A 366 13.44 -16.84 -13.62
N PHE A 367 13.72 -15.54 -13.45
CA PHE A 367 12.78 -14.48 -13.75
C PHE A 367 13.40 -13.36 -14.61
N SER A 368 12.55 -12.71 -15.40
CA SER A 368 12.91 -11.53 -16.20
C SER A 368 11.97 -10.38 -15.87
N TYR A 369 12.51 -9.18 -15.68
CA TYR A 369 11.73 -7.96 -15.45
C TYR A 369 11.86 -7.04 -16.66
N ASP A 370 10.73 -6.58 -17.20
CA ASP A 370 10.67 -5.59 -18.26
C ASP A 370 10.34 -4.23 -17.63
N THR A 371 11.28 -3.28 -17.64
CA THR A 371 11.09 -1.94 -17.04
C THR A 371 10.16 -1.04 -17.86
N ALA A 372 9.91 -1.35 -19.13
CA ALA A 372 9.00 -0.57 -19.97
C ALA A 372 7.53 -0.88 -19.65
N THR A 373 7.25 -2.14 -19.32
CA THR A 373 5.91 -2.61 -18.91
C THR A 373 5.81 -2.88 -17.41
N ASN A 374 6.93 -2.76 -16.70
CA ASN A 374 7.13 -3.14 -15.29
C ASN A 374 6.44 -4.46 -14.91
N THR A 375 6.61 -5.46 -15.78
CA THR A 375 6.08 -6.80 -15.55
C THR A 375 7.23 -7.76 -15.33
N LEU A 376 7.10 -8.62 -14.33
CA LEU A 376 8.02 -9.71 -14.07
C LEU A 376 7.42 -11.03 -14.58
N THR A 377 8.19 -11.76 -15.38
CA THR A 377 7.81 -13.07 -15.94
C THR A 377 8.76 -14.16 -15.44
N ALA A 378 8.27 -15.39 -15.34
CA ALA A 378 9.11 -16.56 -15.12
C ALA A 378 9.60 -17.11 -16.46
N ASP A 379 10.87 -17.50 -16.51
CA ASP A 379 11.56 -17.99 -17.72
C ASP A 379 11.20 -19.44 -18.10
#